data_AF-A0AAP6TEQ0-F1
#
_entry.id   AF-A0AAP6TEQ0-F1
#
_cell.length_a   1.000
_cell.length_b   1.000
_cell.length_c   1.000
_cell.angle_alpha   90.00
_cell.angle_beta   90.00
_cell.angle_gamma   90.00
#
_symmetry.space_group_name_H-M   'P 1'
#
loop_
_entity.id
_entity.type
_entity.pdbx_description
1 polymer ?
#
loop_
_entity_poly.entity_id
_entity_poly.type
_entity_poly.pdbx_seq_one_letter_code
_entity_poly.pdbx_strand_id
1 'polypeptide(L)'
;MGLPNPKTRKPTASEVVDWALYMVKNRRVIDVDRAYGGQCWDVPNYILERYWGFRTWGNANAMAQKSNYRGRDFKIYRNTASFVPKPGDWAVWANRNPGHVAIVVGPADKNAFVSVDQNWYTAIWSGSPPYKIKHTYHDGPGGVTHFVRPPYHPEKSTPVPKPKDDSDDKEKNNKKVPIWKDVKTIKYTISSQEVNYPEYIYHFIVEGNRRLEKPKGIMIRNAQTMSSVESLYNSRKKYKQDVEYPHFYVDRHNIWAPRRAVFEFPNEPDYIIIDVCEDYSASKNEFIFNEIHAMVVAVDMMVKYEIPLSIENLKVDDSIWRSMLEHV
;
A
#
# COMPACT_ATOMS: atom_id res chain seq x y z
N MET A 1 -28.39 -4.55 -12.03
CA MET A 1 -26.92 -4.51 -11.89
C MET A 1 -26.44 -3.22 -12.48
N GLY A 2 -25.66 -2.44 -11.75
CA GLY A 2 -25.23 -1.15 -12.23
C GLY A 2 -24.43 -0.43 -11.17
N LEU A 3 -23.60 0.51 -11.63
CA LEU A 3 -22.84 1.36 -10.75
C LEU A 3 -23.78 2.07 -9.75
N PRO A 4 -23.35 2.27 -8.48
CA PRO A 4 -24.21 2.78 -7.43
C PRO A 4 -24.64 4.22 -7.69
N ASN A 5 -25.61 4.73 -6.92
CA ASN A 5 -25.97 6.14 -7.02
C ASN A 5 -24.77 7.01 -6.57
N PRO A 6 -24.25 7.92 -7.44
CA PRO A 6 -23.09 8.75 -7.10
C PRO A 6 -23.33 9.67 -5.90
N LYS A 7 -24.59 9.98 -5.55
CA LYS A 7 -24.93 10.76 -4.35
C LYS A 7 -24.72 9.98 -3.04
N THR A 8 -24.62 8.65 -3.12
CA THR A 8 -24.53 7.78 -1.93
C THR A 8 -23.10 7.35 -1.66
N ARG A 9 -22.39 6.88 -2.70
CA ARG A 9 -20.98 6.48 -2.61
C ARG A 9 -20.38 6.28 -4.00
N LYS A 10 -19.05 6.20 -4.03
CA LYS A 10 -18.27 5.71 -5.17
C LYS A 10 -18.53 4.21 -5.40
N PRO A 11 -18.30 3.69 -6.62
CA PRO A 11 -18.40 2.27 -6.91
C PRO A 11 -17.29 1.50 -6.21
N THR A 12 -17.57 0.24 -5.92
CA THR A 12 -16.54 -0.77 -5.67
C THR A 12 -15.87 -1.19 -6.98
N ALA A 13 -14.71 -1.86 -6.91
CA ALA A 13 -14.04 -2.35 -8.11
C ALA A 13 -14.90 -3.40 -8.84
N SER A 14 -15.54 -4.31 -8.09
CA SER A 14 -16.41 -5.35 -8.61
C SER A 14 -17.65 -4.76 -9.28
N GLU A 15 -18.24 -3.70 -8.73
CA GLU A 15 -19.35 -3.00 -9.40
C GLU A 15 -18.93 -2.36 -10.73
N VAL A 16 -17.70 -1.84 -10.83
CA VAL A 16 -17.15 -1.35 -12.09
C VAL A 16 -16.93 -2.48 -13.08
N VAL A 17 -16.39 -3.61 -12.62
CA VAL A 17 -16.17 -4.80 -13.45
C VAL A 17 -17.50 -5.35 -13.97
N ASP A 18 -18.49 -5.52 -13.11
CA ASP A 18 -19.82 -5.98 -13.47
C ASP A 18 -20.49 -5.03 -14.47
N TRP A 19 -20.33 -3.72 -14.26
CA TRP A 19 -20.83 -2.72 -15.20
C TRP A 19 -20.11 -2.79 -16.55
N ALA A 20 -18.79 -2.95 -16.58
CA ALA A 20 -18.02 -3.09 -17.82
C ALA A 20 -18.41 -4.38 -18.57
N LEU A 21 -18.59 -5.49 -17.87
CA LEU A 21 -19.10 -6.74 -18.44
C LEU A 21 -20.54 -6.60 -18.95
N TYR A 22 -21.39 -5.87 -18.22
CA TYR A 22 -22.73 -5.51 -18.68
C TYR A 22 -22.69 -4.68 -19.97
N MET A 23 -21.74 -3.75 -20.11
CA MET A 23 -21.57 -2.98 -21.34
C MET A 23 -21.27 -3.90 -22.53
N VAL A 24 -20.37 -4.86 -22.37
CA VAL A 24 -20.05 -5.85 -23.42
C VAL A 24 -21.28 -6.68 -23.77
N LYS A 25 -21.96 -7.24 -22.76
CA LYS A 25 -23.16 -8.08 -22.95
C LYS A 25 -24.25 -7.38 -23.76
N ASN A 26 -24.43 -6.08 -23.53
CA ASN A 26 -25.49 -5.29 -24.17
C ASN A 26 -24.98 -4.41 -25.33
N ARG A 27 -23.71 -4.55 -25.72
CA ARG A 27 -23.07 -3.71 -26.76
C ARG A 27 -23.23 -2.22 -26.47
N ARG A 28 -23.26 -1.83 -25.19
CA ARG A 28 -23.53 -0.46 -24.76
C ARG A 28 -22.31 0.42 -25.03
N VAL A 29 -22.45 1.30 -26.00
CA VAL A 29 -21.45 2.33 -26.32
C VAL A 29 -21.54 3.47 -25.30
N ILE A 30 -20.39 3.93 -24.83
CA ILE A 30 -20.27 5.08 -23.94
C ILE A 30 -19.56 6.19 -24.73
N ASP A 31 -20.21 7.34 -24.84
CA ASP A 31 -19.71 8.53 -25.52
C ASP A 31 -19.98 9.72 -24.60
N VAL A 32 -18.92 10.23 -23.98
CA VAL A 32 -18.99 11.16 -22.85
C VAL A 32 -18.83 12.60 -23.33
N ASP A 33 -18.03 12.82 -24.36
CA ASP A 33 -17.76 14.13 -24.94
C ASP A 33 -18.58 14.44 -26.21
N ARG A 34 -19.31 13.45 -26.75
CA ARG A 34 -20.09 13.52 -28.00
C ARG A 34 -19.21 13.76 -29.23
N ALA A 35 -17.93 13.42 -29.15
CA ALA A 35 -16.96 13.57 -30.22
C ALA A 35 -16.39 12.21 -30.60
N TYR A 36 -16.31 11.93 -31.91
CA TYR A 36 -15.74 10.67 -32.42
C TYR A 36 -16.45 9.39 -31.92
N GLY A 37 -17.66 9.49 -31.37
CA GLY A 37 -18.44 8.34 -30.90
C GLY A 37 -17.79 7.63 -29.72
N GLY A 38 -18.03 6.32 -29.56
CA GLY A 38 -17.51 5.58 -28.41
C GLY A 38 -16.04 5.23 -28.50
N GLN A 39 -15.18 6.06 -27.93
CA GLN A 39 -13.73 5.86 -27.85
C GLN A 39 -13.30 5.15 -26.57
N CYS A 40 -12.07 4.66 -26.53
CA CYS A 40 -11.53 3.99 -25.35
C CYS A 40 -11.49 4.90 -24.11
N TRP A 41 -11.20 6.19 -24.33
CA TRP A 41 -11.11 7.23 -23.31
C TRP A 41 -12.45 7.55 -22.63
N ASP A 42 -13.58 7.37 -23.33
CA ASP A 42 -14.91 7.65 -22.78
C ASP A 42 -15.25 6.75 -21.60
N VAL A 43 -14.84 5.48 -21.63
CA VAL A 43 -15.27 4.51 -20.63
C VAL A 43 -14.75 4.88 -19.23
N PRO A 44 -13.45 5.16 -19.02
CA PRO A 44 -12.98 5.71 -17.75
C PRO A 44 -13.54 7.09 -17.44
N ASN A 45 -13.68 7.98 -18.43
CA ASN A 45 -14.15 9.36 -18.18
C ASN A 45 -15.62 9.43 -17.79
N TYR A 46 -16.45 8.48 -18.21
CA TYR A 46 -17.81 8.31 -17.71
C TYR A 46 -17.82 8.04 -16.21
N ILE A 47 -16.91 7.18 -15.74
CA ILE A 47 -16.76 6.86 -14.32
C ILE A 47 -16.24 8.08 -13.56
N LEU A 48 -15.22 8.77 -14.09
CA LEU A 48 -14.64 9.96 -13.46
C LEU A 48 -15.66 11.08 -13.30
N GLU A 49 -16.40 11.39 -14.35
CA GLU A 49 -17.40 12.46 -14.32
C GLU A 49 -18.52 12.12 -13.34
N ARG A 50 -18.98 10.87 -13.37
CA ARG A 50 -20.11 10.42 -12.54
C ARG A 50 -19.79 10.41 -11.05
N TYR A 51 -18.58 10.03 -10.63
CA TYR A 51 -18.26 9.78 -9.22
C TYR A 51 -17.21 10.71 -8.60
N TRP A 52 -16.41 11.38 -9.43
CA TRP A 52 -15.38 12.32 -8.99
C TRP A 52 -15.54 13.73 -9.59
N GLY A 53 -16.54 13.94 -10.46
CA GLY A 53 -16.93 15.25 -10.98
C GLY A 53 -15.90 15.89 -11.90
N PHE A 54 -15.09 15.09 -12.62
CA PHE A 54 -14.13 15.62 -13.58
C PHE A 54 -13.90 14.66 -14.74
N ARG A 55 -13.27 15.15 -15.79
CA ARG A 55 -12.71 14.36 -16.89
C ARG A 55 -11.21 14.62 -16.97
N THR A 56 -10.44 13.63 -17.42
CA THR A 56 -9.03 13.84 -17.76
C THR A 56 -8.89 14.81 -18.94
N TRP A 57 -7.73 15.41 -19.11
CA TRP A 57 -7.38 16.18 -20.30
C TRP A 57 -6.49 15.33 -21.22
N GLY A 58 -6.41 15.72 -22.49
CA GLY A 58 -5.67 14.98 -23.51
C GLY A 58 -6.35 13.66 -23.88
N ASN A 59 -5.60 12.79 -24.55
CA ASN A 59 -6.08 11.49 -25.01
C ASN A 59 -5.83 10.38 -23.96
N ALA A 60 -6.15 9.13 -24.31
CA ALA A 60 -5.98 7.97 -23.44
C ALA A 60 -4.57 7.85 -22.83
N ASN A 61 -3.51 8.17 -23.60
CA ASN A 61 -2.15 8.18 -23.10
C ASN A 61 -1.91 9.14 -21.92
N ALA A 62 -2.57 10.29 -21.89
CA ALA A 62 -2.43 11.28 -20.84
C ALA A 62 -3.01 10.80 -19.50
N MET A 63 -3.88 9.79 -19.52
CA MET A 63 -4.39 9.14 -18.30
C MET A 63 -3.29 8.43 -17.49
N ALA A 64 -2.11 8.18 -18.07
CA ALA A 64 -0.94 7.71 -17.30
C ALA A 64 -0.26 8.82 -16.48
N GLN A 65 -0.67 10.08 -16.62
CA GLN A 65 -0.03 11.20 -15.94
C GLN A 65 -0.74 11.54 -14.62
N LYS A 66 0.00 11.61 -13.51
CA LYS A 66 -0.56 11.92 -12.18
C LYS A 66 -1.24 13.29 -12.13
N SER A 67 -0.80 14.23 -12.96
CA SER A 67 -1.40 15.57 -13.12
C SER A 67 -2.87 15.54 -13.56
N ASN A 68 -3.35 14.46 -14.20
CA ASN A 68 -4.76 14.27 -14.52
C ASN A 68 -5.64 14.03 -13.27
N TYR A 69 -5.05 13.66 -12.14
CA TYR A 69 -5.74 13.25 -10.91
C TYR A 69 -5.38 14.11 -9.70
N ARG A 70 -4.97 15.36 -9.92
CA ARG A 70 -4.55 16.27 -8.83
C ARG A 70 -5.63 16.39 -7.75
N GLY A 71 -5.20 16.34 -6.50
CA GLY A 71 -6.08 16.39 -5.33
C GLY A 71 -6.95 15.15 -5.14
N ARG A 72 -6.64 14.02 -5.79
CA ARG A 72 -7.40 12.76 -5.71
C ARG A 72 -6.47 11.56 -5.57
N ASP A 73 -6.94 10.54 -4.85
CA ASP A 73 -6.17 9.35 -4.48
C ASP A 73 -6.11 8.26 -5.57
N PHE A 74 -6.07 8.66 -6.85
CA PHE A 74 -5.84 7.71 -7.95
C PHE A 74 -4.40 7.23 -7.90
N LYS A 75 -4.19 5.91 -7.94
CA LYS A 75 -2.85 5.33 -8.00
C LYS A 75 -2.48 5.07 -9.45
N ILE A 76 -1.27 5.42 -9.85
CA ILE A 76 -0.74 5.15 -11.19
C ILE A 76 0.45 4.22 -11.02
N TYR A 77 0.31 3.01 -11.49
CA TYR A 77 1.35 1.99 -11.47
C TYR A 77 2.04 1.96 -12.81
N ARG A 78 3.39 1.94 -12.80
CA ARG A 78 4.14 1.55 -13.98
C ARG A 78 3.98 0.05 -14.20
N ASN A 79 3.84 -0.34 -15.45
CA ASN A 79 3.92 -1.74 -15.82
C ASN A 79 5.35 -2.23 -15.63
N THR A 80 5.53 -3.25 -14.80
CA THR A 80 6.80 -3.93 -14.55
C THR A 80 6.61 -5.43 -14.71
N ALA A 81 7.69 -6.19 -14.90
CA ALA A 81 7.60 -7.65 -15.10
C ALA A 81 6.93 -8.41 -13.94
N SER A 82 6.88 -7.83 -12.74
CA SER A 82 6.23 -8.42 -11.57
C SER A 82 4.82 -7.88 -11.33
N PHE A 83 4.38 -6.86 -12.07
CA PHE A 83 3.09 -6.23 -11.86
C PHE A 83 1.96 -7.10 -12.39
N VAL A 84 0.89 -7.24 -11.60
CA VAL A 84 -0.36 -7.87 -12.02
C VAL A 84 -1.50 -6.92 -11.67
N PRO A 85 -2.28 -6.43 -12.65
CA PRO A 85 -3.40 -5.54 -12.41
C PRO A 85 -4.52 -6.28 -11.71
N LYS A 86 -5.31 -5.51 -10.97
CA LYS A 86 -6.53 -6.01 -10.32
C LYS A 86 -7.75 -5.69 -11.20
N PRO A 87 -8.82 -6.50 -11.13
CA PRO A 87 -10.10 -6.10 -11.69
C PRO A 87 -10.50 -4.70 -11.20
N GLY A 88 -10.95 -3.85 -12.11
CA GLY A 88 -11.22 -2.43 -11.90
C GLY A 88 -10.07 -1.47 -12.22
N ASP A 89 -8.82 -1.95 -12.34
CA ASP A 89 -7.72 -1.10 -12.83
C ASP A 89 -7.94 -0.70 -14.28
N TRP A 90 -7.36 0.44 -14.69
CA TRP A 90 -7.38 0.89 -16.07
C TRP A 90 -6.01 0.67 -16.70
N ALA A 91 -5.91 -0.27 -17.63
CA ALA A 91 -4.70 -0.49 -18.41
C ALA A 91 -4.52 0.67 -19.39
N VAL A 92 -3.34 1.30 -19.42
CA VAL A 92 -3.04 2.46 -20.26
C VAL A 92 -1.84 2.18 -21.16
N TRP A 93 -2.05 2.29 -22.47
CA TRP A 93 -1.01 2.29 -23.49
C TRP A 93 -0.59 3.73 -23.77
N ALA A 94 0.40 4.21 -23.01
CA ALA A 94 0.79 5.63 -23.07
C ALA A 94 1.94 5.96 -24.03
N ASN A 95 2.55 4.96 -24.68
CA ASN A 95 3.74 5.15 -25.52
C ASN A 95 3.46 5.78 -26.90
N ARG A 96 2.19 6.05 -27.23
CA ARG A 96 1.79 6.78 -28.45
C ARG A 96 0.63 7.72 -28.16
N ASN A 97 0.42 8.67 -29.07
CA ASN A 97 -0.78 9.50 -29.12
C ASN A 97 -1.71 8.96 -30.23
N PRO A 98 -3.01 8.71 -30.01
CA PRO A 98 -3.80 9.00 -28.79
C PRO A 98 -3.59 8.01 -27.62
N GLY A 99 -2.89 6.89 -27.87
CA GLY A 99 -2.77 5.81 -26.90
C GLY A 99 -4.05 5.00 -26.78
N HIS A 100 -4.14 4.15 -25.77
CA HIS A 100 -5.33 3.35 -25.49
C HIS A 100 -5.56 3.20 -23.99
N VAL A 101 -6.81 3.01 -23.57
CA VAL A 101 -7.17 2.73 -22.18
C VAL A 101 -8.31 1.73 -22.10
N ALA A 102 -8.23 0.80 -21.15
CA ALA A 102 -9.24 -0.24 -20.97
C ALA A 102 -9.45 -0.58 -19.50
N ILE A 103 -10.64 -1.07 -19.13
CA ILE A 103 -10.93 -1.49 -17.75
C ILE A 103 -10.59 -2.97 -17.60
N VAL A 104 -9.64 -3.32 -16.74
CA VAL A 104 -9.30 -4.70 -16.39
C VAL A 104 -10.51 -5.35 -15.70
N VAL A 105 -10.97 -6.48 -16.22
CA VAL A 105 -12.10 -7.25 -15.65
C VAL A 105 -11.68 -8.62 -15.12
N GLY A 106 -10.43 -9.00 -15.34
CA GLY A 106 -9.89 -10.28 -14.93
C GLY A 106 -10.36 -11.45 -15.81
N PRO A 107 -9.67 -12.59 -15.74
CA PRO A 107 -8.48 -12.86 -14.91
C PRO A 107 -7.23 -12.08 -15.34
N ALA A 108 -6.25 -11.99 -14.46
CA ALA A 108 -4.95 -11.38 -14.72
C ALA A 108 -3.83 -12.15 -13.99
N ASP A 109 -2.71 -12.36 -14.68
CA ASP A 109 -1.48 -12.95 -14.19
C ASP A 109 -0.27 -12.16 -14.70
N LYS A 110 0.96 -12.66 -14.54
CA LYS A 110 2.18 -11.95 -14.97
C LYS A 110 2.36 -11.89 -16.50
N ASN A 111 1.59 -12.67 -17.26
CA ASN A 111 1.73 -12.80 -18.70
C ASN A 111 0.60 -12.10 -19.46
N ALA A 112 -0.62 -12.18 -18.93
CA ALA A 112 -1.81 -11.64 -19.58
C ALA A 112 -2.84 -11.14 -18.58
N PHE A 113 -3.72 -10.27 -19.07
CA PHE A 113 -4.91 -9.85 -18.36
C PHE A 113 -6.08 -9.74 -19.33
N VAL A 114 -7.29 -9.74 -18.78
CA VAL A 114 -8.51 -9.54 -19.54
C VAL A 114 -9.13 -8.21 -19.16
N SER A 115 -9.49 -7.42 -20.17
CA SER A 115 -10.12 -6.11 -20.03
C SER A 115 -11.37 -5.97 -20.89
N VAL A 116 -12.11 -4.90 -20.62
CA VAL A 116 -13.18 -4.39 -21.46
C VAL A 116 -12.69 -3.14 -22.16
N ASP A 117 -12.77 -3.21 -23.49
CA ASP A 117 -12.12 -2.28 -24.39
C ASP A 117 -13.15 -1.75 -25.37
N GLN A 118 -13.35 -0.44 -25.33
CA GLN A 118 -14.08 0.26 -26.38
C GLN A 118 -13.09 0.70 -27.46
N ASN A 119 -13.47 0.57 -28.74
CA ASN A 119 -12.62 0.92 -29.88
C ASN A 119 -11.28 0.16 -29.99
N TRP A 120 -11.24 -1.14 -29.67
CA TRP A 120 -10.07 -2.02 -29.88
C TRP A 120 -10.26 -3.04 -31.03
N TYR A 121 -11.13 -4.03 -30.85
CA TYR A 121 -11.24 -5.18 -31.78
C TYR A 121 -11.86 -4.82 -33.14
N THR A 122 -12.89 -3.98 -33.15
CA THR A 122 -13.52 -3.45 -34.38
C THR A 122 -13.28 -1.95 -34.48
N ALA A 123 -12.05 -1.52 -34.22
CA ALA A 123 -11.73 -0.11 -34.09
C ALA A 123 -12.01 0.67 -35.38
N ILE A 124 -12.70 1.80 -35.25
CA ILE A 124 -12.97 2.75 -36.33
C ILE A 124 -12.89 4.19 -35.80
N TRP A 125 -12.82 5.16 -36.72
CA TRP A 125 -12.69 6.57 -36.37
C TRP A 125 -13.86 7.08 -35.50
N SER A 126 -15.08 6.59 -35.74
CA SER A 126 -16.28 6.94 -34.97
C SER A 126 -16.49 6.08 -33.72
N GLY A 127 -15.47 5.37 -33.27
CA GLY A 127 -15.55 4.51 -32.09
C GLY A 127 -16.20 3.16 -32.39
N SER A 128 -16.04 2.20 -31.49
CA SER A 128 -16.65 0.86 -31.64
C SER A 128 -17.25 0.38 -30.34
N PRO A 129 -18.23 -0.54 -30.35
CA PRO A 129 -18.74 -1.14 -29.13
C PRO A 129 -17.65 -1.75 -28.25
N PRO A 130 -17.90 -1.88 -26.93
CA PRO A 130 -16.97 -2.52 -26.03
C PRO A 130 -16.93 -4.04 -26.24
N TYR A 131 -15.73 -4.61 -26.17
CA TYR A 131 -15.48 -6.05 -26.22
C TYR A 131 -14.65 -6.48 -25.02
N LYS A 132 -14.80 -7.75 -24.64
CA LYS A 132 -13.90 -8.39 -23.68
C LYS A 132 -12.68 -8.91 -24.43
N ILE A 133 -11.49 -8.40 -24.10
CA ILE A 133 -10.25 -8.69 -24.80
C ILE A 133 -9.22 -9.26 -23.82
N LYS A 134 -8.47 -10.27 -24.27
CA LYS A 134 -7.30 -10.78 -23.55
C LYS A 134 -6.05 -10.12 -24.14
N HIS A 135 -5.35 -9.35 -23.33
CA HIS A 135 -4.09 -8.70 -23.71
C HIS A 135 -2.90 -9.39 -23.06
N THR A 136 -1.76 -9.27 -23.71
CA THR A 136 -0.46 -9.41 -23.04
C THR A 136 0.04 -8.02 -22.63
N TYR A 137 0.99 -7.96 -21.70
CA TYR A 137 1.59 -6.68 -21.28
C TYR A 137 2.36 -5.95 -22.39
N HIS A 138 2.69 -6.66 -23.48
CA HIS A 138 3.44 -6.14 -24.62
C HIS A 138 2.54 -5.91 -25.86
N ASP A 139 1.24 -6.15 -25.73
CA ASP A 139 0.28 -5.98 -26.82
C ASP A 139 0.16 -4.49 -27.23
N GLY A 140 -0.07 -4.25 -28.52
CA GLY A 140 -0.20 -2.92 -29.10
C GLY A 140 1.14 -2.17 -29.26
N PRO A 141 1.12 -1.02 -29.97
CA PRO A 141 2.33 -0.25 -30.21
C PRO A 141 2.96 0.30 -28.91
N GLY A 142 4.02 -0.37 -28.46
CA GLY A 142 4.77 0.02 -27.26
C GLY A 142 4.26 -0.58 -25.94
N GLY A 143 3.32 -1.54 -25.99
CA GLY A 143 2.84 -2.26 -24.81
C GLY A 143 2.00 -1.42 -23.84
N VAL A 144 1.42 -2.09 -22.85
CA VAL A 144 0.82 -1.41 -21.71
C VAL A 144 1.94 -0.79 -20.89
N THR A 145 1.84 0.50 -20.59
CA THR A 145 2.90 1.19 -19.84
C THR A 145 2.50 1.48 -18.41
N HIS A 146 1.21 1.69 -18.15
CA HIS A 146 0.71 2.04 -16.84
C HIS A 146 -0.63 1.39 -16.54
N PHE A 147 -0.94 1.31 -15.25
CA PHE A 147 -2.26 0.94 -14.76
C PHE A 147 -2.75 2.02 -13.79
N VAL A 148 -3.94 2.57 -14.02
CA VAL A 148 -4.56 3.54 -13.12
C VAL A 148 -5.57 2.81 -12.24
N ARG A 149 -5.43 2.92 -10.92
CA ARG A 149 -6.40 2.38 -9.96
C ARG A 149 -7.19 3.53 -9.34
N PRO A 150 -8.49 3.67 -9.66
CA PRO A 150 -9.35 4.61 -8.99
C PRO A 150 -9.50 4.29 -7.50
N PRO A 151 -9.71 5.30 -6.64
CA PRO A 151 -9.94 5.10 -5.22
C PRO A 151 -11.39 4.64 -4.97
N TYR A 152 -11.67 3.40 -5.38
CA TYR A 152 -12.98 2.76 -5.25
C TYR A 152 -13.43 2.66 -3.80
N HIS A 153 -14.75 2.58 -3.62
CA HIS A 153 -15.32 2.19 -2.34
C HIS A 153 -14.88 0.76 -2.00
N PRO A 154 -14.60 0.46 -0.71
CA PRO A 154 -14.29 -0.90 -0.30
C PRO A 154 -15.38 -1.90 -0.70
N GLU A 155 -14.97 -3.10 -1.10
CA GLU A 155 -15.90 -4.20 -1.34
C GLU A 155 -16.70 -4.52 -0.08
N LYS A 156 -17.98 -4.88 -0.25
CA LYS A 156 -18.74 -5.46 0.86
C LYS A 156 -18.17 -6.84 1.14
N SER A 157 -17.64 -7.07 2.34
CA SER A 157 -17.28 -8.43 2.75
C SER A 157 -18.57 -9.25 2.87
N THR A 158 -18.89 -10.00 1.82
CA THR A 158 -19.68 -11.21 2.00
C THR A 158 -18.74 -12.29 2.51
N PRO A 159 -19.16 -13.15 3.45
CA PRO A 159 -18.34 -14.28 3.85
C PRO A 159 -18.17 -15.15 2.62
N VAL A 160 -16.96 -15.19 2.07
CA VAL A 160 -16.64 -16.11 0.97
C VAL A 160 -16.67 -17.52 1.59
N PRO A 161 -17.44 -18.47 1.04
CA PRO A 161 -17.37 -19.86 1.47
C PRO A 161 -15.95 -20.36 1.25
N LYS A 162 -15.36 -20.97 2.30
CA LYS A 162 -14.09 -21.68 2.22
C LYS A 162 -14.10 -22.62 1.01
N PRO A 163 -13.02 -22.69 0.21
CA PRO A 163 -12.75 -23.85 -0.62
C PRO A 163 -12.79 -25.10 0.28
N LYS A 164 -13.44 -26.17 -0.18
CA LYS A 164 -13.45 -27.45 0.53
C LYS A 164 -12.02 -27.94 0.69
N ASP A 165 -11.51 -27.93 1.92
CA ASP A 165 -10.48 -28.86 2.35
C ASP A 165 -11.22 -30.15 2.70
N ASP A 166 -10.99 -31.19 1.90
CA ASP A 166 -11.28 -32.56 2.29
C ASP A 166 -10.31 -32.92 3.40
N SER A 167 -10.75 -32.75 4.64
CA SER A 167 -10.28 -33.56 5.74
C SER A 167 -11.30 -33.46 6.86
N ASP A 168 -11.98 -34.59 7.10
CA ASP A 168 -12.47 -34.94 8.43
C ASP A 168 -11.45 -34.48 9.47
N ASP A 169 -11.87 -33.72 10.47
CA ASP A 169 -11.96 -34.35 11.77
C ASP A 169 -12.62 -33.50 12.84
N LYS A 170 -13.23 -34.25 13.75
CA LYS A 170 -13.97 -33.83 14.93
C LYS A 170 -13.15 -32.91 15.83
N GLU A 171 -13.83 -31.87 16.27
CA GLU A 171 -13.43 -30.96 17.33
C GLU A 171 -13.10 -31.73 18.63
N LYS A 172 -11.84 -31.67 19.06
CA LYS A 172 -11.48 -31.82 20.46
C LYS A 172 -10.47 -30.76 20.86
N ASN A 173 -10.89 -29.99 21.87
CA ASN A 173 -10.08 -29.14 22.72
C ASN A 173 -8.68 -29.72 22.96
N ASN A 174 -7.65 -29.01 22.50
CA ASN A 174 -6.34 -29.07 23.12
C ASN A 174 -5.67 -27.70 23.03
N LYS A 175 -5.12 -27.28 24.17
CA LYS A 175 -4.36 -26.03 24.35
C LYS A 175 -3.42 -25.82 23.16
N LYS A 176 -3.61 -24.69 22.45
CA LYS A 176 -2.74 -24.27 21.35
C LYS A 176 -1.37 -23.95 21.93
N VAL A 177 -0.43 -24.88 21.82
CA VAL A 177 0.99 -24.57 21.91
C VAL A 177 1.33 -23.75 20.65
N PRO A 178 2.02 -22.61 20.76
CA PRO A 178 2.37 -21.80 19.59
C PRO A 178 3.28 -22.62 18.66
N ILE A 179 2.78 -22.88 17.45
CA ILE A 179 3.56 -23.50 16.39
C ILE A 179 4.26 -22.36 15.66
N TRP A 180 5.57 -22.24 15.87
CA TRP A 180 6.42 -21.34 15.10
C TRP A 180 6.47 -21.85 13.66
N LYS A 181 6.04 -21.02 12.71
CA LYS A 181 6.19 -21.26 11.28
C LYS A 181 7.26 -20.32 10.76
N ASP A 182 8.12 -20.83 9.88
CA ASP A 182 9.07 -20.00 9.15
C ASP A 182 8.32 -19.06 8.19
N VAL A 183 8.11 -17.82 8.61
CA VAL A 183 7.49 -16.78 7.78
C VAL A 183 8.59 -16.05 7.02
N LYS A 184 8.84 -16.47 5.77
CA LYS A 184 9.80 -15.80 4.88
C LYS A 184 9.25 -14.52 4.23
N THR A 185 7.93 -14.29 4.33
CA THR A 185 7.27 -13.13 3.70
C THR A 185 6.07 -12.72 4.52
N ILE A 186 6.10 -11.50 5.04
CA ILE A 186 4.97 -10.86 5.74
C ILE A 186 4.20 -10.03 4.71
N LYS A 187 2.91 -10.30 4.54
CA LYS A 187 2.01 -9.50 3.69
C LYS A 187 1.12 -8.64 4.58
N TYR A 188 1.25 -7.32 4.46
CA TYR A 188 0.45 -6.34 5.21
C TYR A 188 -0.17 -5.33 4.24
N THR A 189 -1.26 -4.66 4.63
CA THR A 189 -1.97 -3.68 3.80
C THR A 189 -2.06 -2.34 4.53
N ILE A 190 -1.23 -1.36 4.15
CA ILE A 190 -1.31 0.01 4.68
C ILE A 190 -2.14 0.93 3.77
N SER A 191 -2.74 1.96 4.35
CA SER A 191 -3.46 3.04 3.65
C SER A 191 -2.54 4.01 2.91
N SER A 192 -1.26 4.11 3.30
CA SER A 192 -0.24 4.94 2.67
C SER A 192 -0.07 4.66 1.17
N GLN A 193 0.20 5.70 0.37
CA GLN A 193 0.23 5.64 -1.09
C GLN A 193 1.57 5.17 -1.68
N GLU A 194 2.67 5.22 -0.91
CA GLU A 194 3.97 4.66 -1.27
C GLU A 194 4.52 3.83 -0.10
N VAL A 195 5.09 2.66 -0.41
CA VAL A 195 5.95 1.91 0.50
C VAL A 195 7.37 2.16 0.03
N ASN A 196 7.95 3.29 0.45
CA ASN A 196 9.38 3.49 0.36
C ASN A 196 9.99 2.94 1.66
N TYR A 197 11.25 2.49 1.62
CA TYR A 197 11.98 2.27 2.86
C TYR A 197 12.03 3.59 3.63
N PRO A 198 11.87 3.57 4.96
CA PRO A 198 11.89 4.79 5.76
C PRO A 198 13.20 5.55 5.54
N GLU A 199 13.10 6.86 5.45
CA GLU A 199 14.26 7.72 5.29
C GLU A 199 15.05 7.80 6.60
N TYR A 200 16.36 7.57 6.54
CA TYR A 200 17.23 7.66 7.70
C TYR A 200 17.67 9.10 7.95
N ILE A 201 17.32 9.63 9.11
CA ILE A 201 17.81 10.89 9.64
C ILE A 201 18.98 10.59 10.59
N TYR A 202 20.21 10.68 10.08
CA TYR A 202 21.43 10.52 10.87
C TYR A 202 21.85 11.84 11.54
N HIS A 203 21.03 12.31 12.47
CA HIS A 203 21.32 13.50 13.26
C HIS A 203 21.43 13.16 14.75
N PHE A 204 22.66 12.91 15.17
CA PHE A 204 22.99 12.64 16.57
C PHE A 204 23.01 13.95 17.36
N ILE A 205 22.16 14.05 18.37
CA ILE A 205 22.03 15.23 19.25
C ILE A 205 22.34 14.90 20.71
N VAL A 206 22.49 13.61 21.03
CA VAL A 206 22.81 13.14 22.37
C VAL A 206 24.17 12.47 22.39
N GLU A 207 25.02 13.00 23.26
CA GLU A 207 26.25 12.36 23.72
C GLU A 207 26.04 11.85 25.14
N GLY A 208 26.82 10.85 25.53
CA GLY A 208 26.72 10.26 26.86
C GLY A 208 27.88 9.34 27.14
N ASN A 209 27.74 8.53 28.19
CA ASN A 209 28.75 7.53 28.53
C ASN A 209 28.90 6.55 27.37
N ARG A 210 30.14 6.37 26.94
CA ARG A 210 30.47 5.40 25.90
C ARG A 210 30.50 4.02 26.54
N ARG A 211 29.80 3.08 25.90
CA ARG A 211 29.75 1.69 26.34
C ARG A 211 31.17 1.10 26.37
N LEU A 212 31.50 0.39 27.44
CA LEU A 212 32.75 -0.37 27.56
C LEU A 212 32.63 -1.74 26.87
N GLU A 213 31.43 -2.32 26.93
CA GLU A 213 31.11 -3.62 26.33
C GLU A 213 30.03 -3.47 25.24
N LYS A 214 29.86 -4.51 24.42
CA LYS A 214 28.77 -4.53 23.44
C LYS A 214 27.41 -4.59 24.15
N PRO A 215 26.34 -4.03 23.56
CA PRO A 215 25.00 -4.16 24.12
C PRO A 215 24.61 -5.64 24.26
N LYS A 216 23.86 -5.96 25.32
CA LYS A 216 23.33 -7.31 25.58
C LYS A 216 22.10 -7.62 24.73
N GLY A 217 21.36 -6.59 24.33
CA GLY A 217 20.12 -6.78 23.56
C GLY A 217 19.52 -5.50 23.00
N ILE A 218 18.31 -5.64 22.46
CA ILE A 218 17.47 -4.54 21.98
C ILE A 218 16.25 -4.43 22.89
N MET A 219 15.90 -3.21 23.29
CA MET A 219 14.64 -2.92 23.97
C MET A 219 13.72 -2.17 23.00
N ILE A 220 12.52 -2.72 22.78
CA ILE A 220 11.49 -2.10 21.95
C ILE A 220 10.39 -1.55 22.87
N ARG A 221 10.02 -0.29 22.67
CA ARG A 221 8.92 0.37 23.38
C ARG A 221 8.11 1.25 22.46
N ASN A 222 6.92 1.64 22.89
CA ASN A 222 6.17 2.69 22.20
C ASN A 222 6.72 4.05 22.61
N ALA A 223 6.81 4.98 21.66
CA ALA A 223 7.18 6.36 21.96
C ALA A 223 6.21 6.94 23.00
N GLN A 224 6.75 7.61 24.01
CA GLN A 224 5.95 8.26 25.07
C GLN A 224 5.13 9.44 24.54
N THR A 225 5.42 9.87 23.31
CA THR A 225 4.76 10.96 22.61
C THR A 225 3.93 10.42 21.44
N MET A 226 2.74 10.95 21.25
CA MET A 226 1.91 10.64 20.08
C MET A 226 2.32 11.50 18.88
N SER A 227 3.51 11.26 18.35
CA SER A 227 4.07 12.07 17.28
C SER A 227 4.83 11.19 16.31
N SER A 228 4.73 11.51 15.01
CA SER A 228 5.58 10.91 13.99
C SER A 228 7.05 11.28 14.22
N VAL A 229 7.95 10.48 13.68
CA VAL A 229 9.40 10.70 13.74
C VAL A 229 9.77 12.07 13.16
N GLU A 230 9.14 12.47 12.05
CA GLU A 230 9.34 13.79 11.45
C GLU A 230 8.93 14.92 12.40
N SER A 231 7.79 14.79 13.08
CA SER A 231 7.30 15.78 14.04
C SER A 231 8.22 15.89 15.26
N LEU A 232 8.68 14.76 15.78
CA LEU A 232 9.67 14.69 16.86
C LEU A 232 11.00 15.35 16.45
N TYR A 233 11.47 15.03 15.26
CA TYR A 233 12.68 15.63 14.71
C TYR A 233 12.52 17.14 14.59
N ASN A 234 11.47 17.63 13.96
CA ASN A 234 11.27 19.07 13.72
C ASN A 234 11.05 19.86 15.03
N SER A 235 10.43 19.24 16.03
CA SER A 235 10.15 19.88 17.33
C SER A 235 11.29 19.78 18.35
N ARG A 236 12.36 19.04 18.07
CA ARG A 236 13.50 18.79 19.00
C ARG A 236 14.12 20.05 19.62
N LYS A 237 14.08 21.20 18.93
CA LYS A 237 14.64 22.48 19.40
C LYS A 237 13.65 23.31 20.23
N LYS A 238 12.36 22.97 20.18
CA LYS A 238 11.27 23.77 20.75
C LYS A 238 11.07 23.51 22.24
N TYR A 239 11.33 22.28 22.70
CA TYR A 239 11.18 21.86 24.08
C TYR A 239 12.58 21.72 24.71
N LYS A 240 12.95 22.65 25.61
CA LYS A 240 14.18 22.53 26.41
C LYS A 240 13.92 21.55 27.57
N GLN A 241 14.71 20.46 27.63
CA GLN A 241 15.13 19.63 28.79
C GLN A 241 14.00 19.18 29.73
N ASP A 242 13.54 17.92 29.80
CA ASP A 242 14.24 16.68 30.18
C ASP A 242 13.70 15.44 29.42
N VAL A 243 13.82 15.42 28.09
CA VAL A 243 13.40 14.26 27.31
C VAL A 243 14.61 13.36 27.07
N GLU A 244 14.57 12.15 27.62
CA GLU A 244 15.61 11.16 27.40
C GLU A 244 15.45 10.51 26.02
N TYR A 245 16.37 10.83 25.11
CA TYR A 245 16.31 10.32 23.74
C TYR A 245 16.76 8.84 23.66
N PRO A 246 15.99 7.99 22.95
CA PRO A 246 16.37 6.60 22.66
C PRO A 246 17.51 6.56 21.64
N HIS A 247 17.94 5.37 21.24
CA HIS A 247 18.87 5.23 20.11
C HIS A 247 18.18 5.45 18.77
N PHE A 248 16.93 4.99 18.65
CA PHE A 248 16.14 5.14 17.43
C PHE A 248 14.70 5.52 17.72
N TYR A 249 14.16 6.45 16.95
CA TYR A 249 12.73 6.63 16.74
C TYR A 249 12.36 6.08 15.36
N VAL A 250 11.30 5.29 15.29
CA VAL A 250 10.92 4.56 14.06
C VAL A 250 9.44 4.71 13.76
N ASP A 251 9.13 5.15 12.54
CA ASP A 251 7.82 4.97 11.90
C ASP A 251 7.99 4.49 10.45
N ARG A 252 6.89 4.26 9.73
CA ARG A 252 6.89 3.78 8.34
C ARG A 252 7.52 4.73 7.33
N HIS A 253 7.70 6.00 7.66
CA HIS A 253 8.19 7.02 6.75
C HIS A 253 9.64 7.42 7.08
N ASN A 254 10.02 7.44 8.36
CA ASN A 254 11.32 7.93 8.80
C ASN A 254 11.89 7.11 9.96
N ILE A 255 13.23 7.01 10.00
CA ILE A 255 14.00 6.52 11.14
C ILE A 255 14.95 7.63 11.57
N TRP A 256 14.81 8.11 12.80
CA TRP A 256 15.74 9.09 13.36
C TRP A 256 16.63 8.45 14.42
N ALA A 257 17.94 8.66 14.31
CA ALA A 257 18.94 8.21 15.28
C ALA A 257 19.48 9.40 16.11
N PRO A 258 18.81 9.83 17.19
CA PRO A 258 19.27 10.95 18.02
C PRO A 258 20.47 10.59 18.91
N ARG A 259 20.61 9.32 19.32
CA ARG A 259 21.72 8.81 20.13
C ARG A 259 22.44 7.70 19.38
N ARG A 260 23.77 7.81 19.29
CA ARG A 260 24.58 6.73 18.69
C ARG A 260 24.53 5.50 19.59
N ALA A 261 24.41 4.31 19.00
CA ALA A 261 24.43 3.03 19.72
C ALA A 261 25.74 2.75 20.49
N VAL A 262 26.82 3.51 20.24
CA VAL A 262 28.05 3.48 21.06
C VAL A 262 27.88 4.11 22.44
N PHE A 263 26.83 4.92 22.64
CA PHE A 263 26.52 5.53 23.92
C PHE A 263 25.43 4.73 24.65
N GLU A 264 25.52 4.71 25.97
CA GLU A 264 24.54 4.08 26.86
C GLU A 264 23.22 4.86 26.86
N PHE A 265 22.12 4.16 27.11
CA PHE A 265 20.87 4.80 27.55
C PHE A 265 20.84 4.75 29.08
N PRO A 266 20.83 5.90 29.78
CA PRO A 266 21.05 5.94 31.24
C PRO A 266 20.20 4.96 32.08
N ASN A 267 18.93 4.77 31.74
CA ASN A 267 18.04 3.87 32.49
C ASN A 267 18.19 2.38 32.10
N GLU A 268 18.74 2.08 30.92
CA GLU A 268 18.88 0.73 30.36
C GLU A 268 20.22 0.63 29.62
N PRO A 269 21.36 0.74 30.33
CA PRO A 269 22.67 0.91 29.72
C PRO A 269 23.10 -0.32 28.92
N ASP A 270 22.57 -1.50 29.21
CA ASP A 270 22.87 -2.75 28.51
C ASP A 270 22.17 -2.88 27.15
N TYR A 271 21.14 -2.07 26.86
CA TYR A 271 20.27 -2.26 25.71
C TYR A 271 20.35 -1.11 24.71
N ILE A 272 20.13 -1.41 23.43
CA ILE A 272 19.80 -0.41 22.41
C ILE A 272 18.29 -0.19 22.44
N ILE A 273 17.86 1.07 22.57
CA ILE A 273 16.45 1.44 22.74
C ILE A 273 15.87 1.88 21.40
N ILE A 274 14.77 1.25 21.01
CA ILE A 274 13.99 1.59 19.81
C ILE A 274 12.58 1.99 20.24
N ASP A 275 12.20 3.22 19.90
CA ASP A 275 10.88 3.76 20.16
C ASP A 275 10.05 3.71 18.87
N VAL A 276 8.93 2.98 18.91
CA VAL A 276 7.96 2.95 17.82
C VAL A 276 7.05 4.17 17.92
N CYS A 277 7.11 5.04 16.92
CA CYS A 277 6.39 6.32 16.86
C CYS A 277 5.10 6.18 16.07
N GLU A 278 4.03 6.88 16.47
CA GLU A 278 2.83 7.06 15.65
C GLU A 278 1.87 8.11 16.27
N ASP A 279 1.02 8.72 15.44
CA ASP A 279 -0.14 9.53 15.87
C ASP A 279 -1.39 8.65 16.17
N TYR A 280 -2.36 9.14 16.95
CA TYR A 280 -3.65 8.45 17.15
C TYR A 280 -4.48 8.36 15.86
N SER A 281 -4.22 9.21 14.88
CA SER A 281 -4.91 9.18 13.59
C SER A 281 -4.54 7.97 12.71
N ALA A 282 -3.44 7.28 13.04
CA ALA A 282 -2.96 6.16 12.25
C ALA A 282 -3.83 4.92 12.40
N SER A 283 -4.08 4.26 11.28
CA SER A 283 -4.80 2.99 11.27
C SER A 283 -3.98 1.87 11.92
N LYS A 284 -4.68 0.85 12.43
CA LYS A 284 -4.10 -0.40 12.92
C LYS A 284 -2.96 -0.92 12.02
N ASN A 285 -3.21 -0.99 10.72
CA ASN A 285 -2.25 -1.55 9.78
C ASN A 285 -1.03 -0.65 9.56
N GLU A 286 -1.17 0.67 9.69
CA GLU A 286 -0.03 1.59 9.63
C GLU A 286 0.85 1.43 10.87
N PHE A 287 0.24 1.28 12.05
CA PHE A 287 0.98 1.04 13.27
C PHE A 287 1.77 -0.27 13.24
N ILE A 288 1.14 -1.36 12.77
CA ILE A 288 1.81 -2.66 12.54
C ILE A 288 3.02 -2.48 11.62
N PHE A 289 2.93 -1.59 10.64
CA PHE A 289 4.02 -1.37 9.71
C PHE A 289 5.20 -0.62 10.33
N ASN A 290 4.94 0.29 11.27
CA ASN A 290 6.00 0.91 12.06
C ASN A 290 6.71 -0.12 12.93
N GLU A 291 5.97 -1.06 13.53
CA GLU A 291 6.54 -2.16 14.32
C GLU A 291 7.43 -3.07 13.45
N ILE A 292 7.01 -3.39 12.23
CA ILE A 292 7.84 -4.15 11.27
C ILE A 292 9.14 -3.42 10.99
N HIS A 293 9.10 -2.11 10.76
CA HIS A 293 10.33 -1.33 10.56
C HIS A 293 11.22 -1.28 11.80
N ALA A 294 10.63 -1.19 12.99
CA ALA A 294 11.37 -1.26 14.24
C ALA A 294 12.07 -2.61 14.41
N MET A 295 11.41 -3.72 14.02
CA MET A 295 12.02 -5.04 14.01
C MET A 295 13.17 -5.14 13.01
N VAL A 296 13.05 -4.54 11.82
CA VAL A 296 14.17 -4.49 10.85
C VAL A 296 15.36 -3.74 11.44
N VAL A 297 15.14 -2.58 12.07
CA VAL A 297 16.21 -1.82 12.76
C VAL A 297 16.82 -2.64 13.90
N ALA A 298 16.01 -3.37 14.66
CA ALA A 298 16.49 -4.25 15.73
C ALA A 298 17.44 -5.32 15.17
N VAL A 299 17.02 -6.02 14.11
CA VAL A 299 17.84 -7.06 13.47
C VAL A 299 19.14 -6.48 12.93
N ASP A 300 19.11 -5.33 12.26
CA ASP A 300 20.30 -4.67 11.73
C ASP A 300 21.29 -4.31 12.86
N MET A 301 20.78 -3.83 14.00
CA MET A 301 21.63 -3.54 15.16
C MET A 301 22.18 -4.80 15.81
N MET A 302 21.39 -5.88 15.91
CA MET A 302 21.85 -7.15 16.45
C MET A 302 22.96 -7.75 15.60
N VAL A 303 22.83 -7.70 14.27
CA VAL A 303 23.89 -8.11 13.34
C VAL A 303 25.13 -7.23 13.51
N LYS A 304 24.97 -5.91 13.55
CA LYS A 304 26.07 -4.96 13.67
C LYS A 304 26.88 -5.11 14.97
N TYR A 305 26.23 -5.45 16.07
CA TYR A 305 26.84 -5.58 17.38
C TYR A 305 27.09 -7.04 17.79
N GLU A 306 26.93 -7.99 16.86
CA GLU A 306 27.13 -9.43 17.11
C GLU A 306 26.32 -9.93 18.32
N ILE A 307 25.07 -9.48 18.40
CA ILE A 307 24.07 -9.92 19.38
C ILE A 307 23.31 -11.10 18.75
N PRO A 308 23.26 -12.29 19.39
CA PRO A 308 22.54 -13.42 18.84
C PRO A 308 21.06 -13.09 18.61
N LEU A 309 20.51 -13.44 17.45
CA LEU A 309 19.08 -13.32 17.13
C LEU A 309 18.27 -14.34 17.94
N SER A 310 17.94 -13.97 19.19
CA SER A 310 17.17 -14.78 20.12
C SER A 310 16.19 -13.91 20.91
N ILE A 311 15.10 -14.52 21.38
CA ILE A 311 14.08 -13.84 22.21
C ILE A 311 14.69 -13.34 23.53
N GLU A 312 15.68 -14.04 24.07
CA GLU A 312 16.37 -13.67 25.32
C GLU A 312 17.11 -12.32 25.22
N ASN A 313 17.49 -11.93 24.01
CA ASN A 313 18.17 -10.67 23.72
C ASN A 313 17.20 -9.55 23.30
N LEU A 314 15.88 -9.80 23.37
CA LEU A 314 14.82 -8.84 23.07
C LEU A 314 14.03 -8.53 24.34
N LYS A 315 14.02 -7.27 24.74
CA LYS A 315 13.16 -6.76 25.81
C LYS A 315 12.03 -5.94 25.20
N VAL A 316 10.82 -6.12 25.70
CA VAL A 316 9.66 -5.32 25.32
C VAL A 316 9.14 -4.63 26.58
N ASP A 317 8.94 -3.32 26.51
CA ASP A 317 8.47 -2.52 27.64
C ASP A 317 6.97 -2.69 27.89
N ASP A 318 6.53 -2.69 29.15
CA ASP A 318 5.10 -2.84 29.50
C ASP A 318 4.20 -1.72 28.93
N SER A 319 4.77 -0.58 28.51
CA SER A 319 4.07 0.51 27.83
C SER A 319 3.65 0.21 26.38
N ILE A 320 3.89 -1.00 25.85
CA ILE A 320 3.40 -1.44 24.52
C ILE A 320 1.88 -1.69 24.47
N TRP A 321 1.09 -0.94 25.24
CA TRP A 321 -0.37 -1.12 25.36
C TRP A 321 -1.08 -1.11 24.00
N ARG A 322 -0.65 -0.26 23.05
CA ARG A 322 -1.22 -0.18 21.70
C ARG A 322 -0.90 -1.43 20.89
N SER A 323 0.33 -1.96 20.97
CA SER A 323 0.71 -3.22 20.33
C SER A 323 -0.13 -4.37 20.88
N MET A 324 -0.33 -4.42 22.19
CA MET A 324 -1.18 -5.44 22.80
C MET A 324 -2.65 -5.32 22.37
N LEU A 325 -3.20 -4.11 22.22
CA LEU A 325 -4.58 -3.94 21.72
C LEU A 325 -4.73 -4.30 20.23
N GLU A 326 -3.73 -3.99 19.42
CA GLU A 326 -3.81 -4.21 17.98
C GLU A 326 -3.50 -5.66 17.57
N HIS A 327 -2.89 -6.47 18.45
CA HIS A 327 -2.54 -7.87 18.14
C HIS A 327 -3.39 -8.93 18.87
N VAL A 328 -4.42 -8.52 19.63
CA VAL A 328 -5.38 -9.41 20.32
C VAL A 328 -6.59 -9.78 19.46
#